data_AF-A0A075B0H1-F1
#
_entry.id   AF-A0A075B0H1-F1
#
_cell.length_a   1.000
_cell.length_b   1.000
_cell.length_c   1.000
_cell.angle_alpha   90.00
_cell.angle_beta   90.00
_cell.angle_gamma   90.00
#
_symmetry.space_group_name_H-M   'P 1'
#
loop_
_entity.id
_entity.type
_entity.pdbx_description
1 polymer ?
#
loop_
_entity_poly.entity_id
_entity_poly.type
_entity_poly.pdbx_seq_one_letter_code
_entity_poly.pdbx_strand_id
1 'polypeptide(L)'
;MYIKQPQFRGIIQSIVFVKPKKPNSGNRRCVLIKKTIKAKCKEQTVFKLVSVRGNNNTNISIYNSALFEYKVYADIPGVKFRLKNTCPMINSRSKYGCKNIYNLYQKRYHVCSCMSCLPYLVPRDQLMNKVME
;
A
#
# COMPACT_ATOMS: atom_id res chain seq x y z
N MET A 1 21.43 10.70 15.82
CA MET A 1 21.29 10.38 14.37
C MET A 1 19.89 10.78 13.91
N TYR A 2 19.76 11.90 13.20
CA TYR A 2 18.47 12.41 12.71
C TYR A 2 17.85 11.46 11.67
N ILE A 3 16.83 10.69 12.06
CA ILE A 3 15.84 10.18 11.11
C ILE A 3 14.91 11.36 10.79
N LYS A 4 15.39 12.34 10.01
CA LYS A 4 14.59 13.52 9.61
C LYS A 4 13.50 13.18 8.58
N GLN A 5 13.53 11.98 7.99
CA GLN A 5 12.54 11.53 7.02
C GLN A 5 11.71 10.39 7.60
N PRO A 6 10.41 10.60 7.88
CA PRO A 6 9.53 9.57 8.43
C PRO A 6 9.30 8.41 7.44
N GLN A 7 9.46 8.70 6.14
CA GLN A 7 9.24 7.77 5.04
C GLN A 7 10.30 8.00 3.95
N PHE A 8 10.54 6.99 3.13
CA PHE A 8 11.37 7.14 1.94
C PHE A 8 10.87 6.29 0.78
N ARG A 9 11.20 6.70 -0.44
CA ARG A 9 10.91 5.97 -1.67
C ARG A 9 12.09 5.08 -2.07
N GLY A 10 11.80 3.89 -2.59
CA GLY A 10 12.82 2.97 -3.11
C GLY A 10 12.25 2.10 -4.24
N ILE A 11 13.14 1.44 -4.98
CA ILE A 11 12.80 0.53 -6.07
C ILE A 11 12.94 -0.90 -5.57
N ILE A 12 11.93 -1.74 -5.78
CA ILE A 12 11.97 -3.15 -5.41
C ILE A 12 12.89 -3.89 -6.38
N GLN A 13 13.84 -4.66 -5.87
CA GLN A 13 14.79 -5.46 -6.67
C GLN A 13 14.44 -6.94 -6.65
N SER A 14 13.99 -7.45 -5.50
CA SER A 14 13.57 -8.84 -5.38
C SER A 14 12.56 -9.00 -4.25
N ILE A 15 11.78 -10.08 -4.33
CA ILE A 15 10.84 -10.51 -3.30
C ILE A 15 11.44 -11.76 -2.67
N VAL A 16 11.55 -11.76 -1.34
CA VAL A 16 12.19 -12.84 -0.57
C VAL A 16 11.32 -13.26 0.60
N PHE A 17 11.39 -14.54 0.97
CA PHE A 17 10.73 -15.07 2.15
C PHE A 17 11.76 -15.30 3.25
N VAL A 18 11.50 -14.72 4.42
CA VAL A 18 12.43 -14.76 5.56
C VAL A 18 11.80 -15.53 6.70
N LYS A 19 12.58 -16.40 7.34
CA LYS A 19 12.15 -17.10 8.55
C LYS A 19 12.31 -16.19 9.77
N PRO A 20 11.28 -16.07 10.63
CA PRO A 20 11.39 -15.32 11.87
C PRO A 20 12.29 -16.04 12.88
N LYS A 21 12.74 -15.31 13.90
CA LYS A 21 13.40 -15.88 15.09
C LYS A 21 12.40 -16.70 15.92
N LYS A 22 12.92 -17.71 16.62
CA LYS A 22 12.20 -18.42 17.70
C LYS A 22 11.63 -17.39 18.70
N PRO A 23 10.41 -17.59 19.25
CA PRO A 23 9.56 -18.78 19.20
C PRO A 23 8.66 -18.87 17.95
N ASN A 24 8.66 -17.84 17.10
CA ASN A 24 7.74 -17.77 15.97
C ASN A 24 8.18 -18.73 14.85
N SER A 25 7.21 -19.34 14.18
CA SER A 25 7.41 -20.13 12.96
C SER A 25 6.51 -19.59 11.85
N GLY A 26 6.98 -19.66 10.59
CA GLY A 26 6.25 -19.16 9.43
C GLY A 26 7.15 -18.50 8.39
N ASN A 27 6.55 -18.04 7.29
CA ASN A 27 7.25 -17.31 6.23
C ASN A 27 6.84 -15.84 6.24
N ARG A 28 7.82 -14.94 6.36
CA ARG A 28 7.57 -13.50 6.30
C ARG A 28 7.95 -12.99 4.92
N ARG A 29 6.97 -12.46 4.19
CA ARG A 29 7.21 -11.83 2.88
C ARG A 29 7.96 -10.52 3.08
N CYS A 30 9.12 -10.42 2.47
CA CYS A 30 9.97 -9.24 2.49
C CYS A 30 10.38 -8.86 1.07
N VAL A 31 10.84 -7.63 0.89
CA VAL A 31 11.40 -7.14 -0.36
C VAL A 31 12.79 -6.57 -0.12
N LEU A 32 13.70 -6.86 -1.05
CA LEU A 32 14.95 -6.16 -1.15
C LEU A 32 14.72 -4.89 -1.96
N ILE A 33 15.08 -3.76 -1.40
CA ILE A 33 14.90 -2.46 -2.03
C ILE A 33 16.24 -1.84 -2.35
N LYS A 34 16.33 -1.19 -3.50
CA LYS A 34 17.40 -0.29 -3.88
C LYS A 34 16.95 1.13 -3.56
N LYS A 35 17.66 1.81 -2.67
CA LYS A 35 17.46 3.23 -2.37
C LYS A 35 18.72 3.99 -2.76
N THR A 36 18.58 5.05 -3.54
CA THR A 36 19.65 6.02 -3.74
C THR A 36 19.57 7.06 -2.63
N ILE A 37 20.61 7.14 -1.82
CA ILE A 37 20.76 8.20 -0.82
C ILE A 37 21.73 9.20 -1.41
N LYS A 38 21.27 10.45 -1.55
CA LYS A 38 22.14 11.58 -1.88
C LYS A 38 22.58 12.22 -0.57
N ALA A 39 23.83 12.01 -0.19
CA ALA A 39 24.42 12.64 0.98
C ALA A 39 25.63 13.45 0.55
N LYS A 40 25.57 14.78 0.75
CA LYS A 40 26.69 15.73 0.56
C LYS A 40 27.57 15.40 -0.67
N CYS A 41 26.98 15.41 -1.86
CA CYS A 41 27.63 15.19 -3.15
C CYS A 41 28.03 13.75 -3.52
N LYS A 42 27.60 12.72 -2.76
CA LYS A 42 27.75 11.31 -3.16
C LYS A 42 26.40 10.64 -3.31
N GLU A 43 26.21 9.94 -4.43
CA GLU A 43 25.10 9.02 -4.62
C GLU A 43 25.52 7.64 -4.13
N GLN A 44 24.89 7.18 -3.06
CA GLN A 44 25.11 5.83 -2.54
C GLN A 44 23.88 4.99 -2.81
N THR A 45 24.10 3.82 -3.42
CA THR A 45 23.07 2.80 -3.55
C THR A 45 23.07 1.96 -2.28
N VAL A 46 21.96 1.97 -1.56
CA VAL A 46 21.77 1.15 -0.36
C VAL A 46 20.72 0.09 -0.64
N PHE A 47 21.09 -1.17 -0.42
CA PHE A 47 20.16 -2.28 -0.39
C PHE A 47 19.61 -2.46 1.01
N LYS A 48 18.29 -2.61 1.14
CA LYS A 48 17.68 -2.83 2.44
C LYS A 48 16.54 -3.84 2.36
N LEU A 49 16.45 -4.66 3.39
CA LEU A 49 15.35 -5.61 3.55
C LEU A 49 14.17 -4.92 4.26
N VAL A 50 12.99 -5.03 3.66
CA VAL A 50 11.76 -4.37 4.14
C VAL A 50 10.66 -5.41 4.21
N SER A 51 9.92 -5.44 5.32
CA SER A 51 8.76 -6.32 5.42
C SER A 51 7.60 -5.78 4.59
N VAL A 52 6.94 -6.71 3.89
CA VAL A 52 5.69 -6.47 3.20
C VAL A 52 4.55 -6.87 4.12
N ARG A 53 3.55 -5.99 4.23
CA ARG A 53 2.29 -6.31 4.91
C ARG A 53 1.26 -6.74 3.87
N GLY A 54 0.35 -7.65 4.23
CA GLY A 54 -0.73 -8.07 3.35
C GLY A 54 -0.47 -9.39 2.63
N ASN A 55 -1.52 -9.83 1.96
CA ASN A 55 -1.65 -11.18 1.42
C ASN A 55 -0.91 -11.27 0.07
N ASN A 56 -0.92 -12.44 -0.57
CA ASN A 56 -0.21 -12.66 -1.83
C ASN A 56 -0.66 -11.69 -2.95
N ASN A 57 -1.90 -11.16 -2.86
CA ASN A 57 -2.55 -10.29 -3.84
C ASN A 57 -2.12 -8.81 -3.80
N THR A 58 -1.11 -8.44 -3.02
CA THR A 58 -0.55 -7.08 -3.11
C THR A 58 0.17 -6.90 -4.45
N ASN A 59 -0.16 -5.85 -5.21
CA ASN A 59 0.47 -5.44 -6.48
C ASN A 59 1.94 -4.98 -6.29
N ILE A 60 2.77 -5.90 -5.81
CA ILE A 60 4.19 -5.70 -5.57
C ILE A 60 4.91 -6.49 -6.65
N SER A 61 5.42 -5.75 -7.64
CA SER A 61 6.24 -6.28 -8.71
C SER A 61 7.69 -5.82 -8.54
N ILE A 62 8.59 -6.59 -9.14
CA ILE A 62 10.00 -6.22 -9.26
C ILE A 62 10.10 -4.93 -10.10
N TYR A 63 11.07 -4.09 -9.78
CA TYR A 63 11.31 -2.78 -10.39
C TYR A 63 10.22 -1.73 -10.16
N ASN A 64 9.19 -2.03 -9.38
CA ASN A 64 8.20 -1.04 -8.99
C ASN A 64 8.75 -0.13 -7.88
N SER A 65 8.37 1.14 -7.94
CA SER A 65 8.71 2.12 -6.92
C SER A 65 7.67 2.10 -5.81
N ALA A 66 8.12 2.11 -4.56
CA ALA A 66 7.22 2.07 -3.42
C ALA A 66 7.69 2.97 -2.27
N LEU A 67 6.76 3.31 -1.38
CA LEU A 67 7.01 4.14 -0.21
C LEU A 67 7.12 3.28 1.04
N PHE A 68 8.16 3.52 1.82
CA PHE A 68 8.50 2.75 3.00
C PHE A 68 8.46 3.64 4.25
N GLU A 69 7.92 3.09 5.33
CA GLU A 69 7.78 3.72 6.63
C GLU A 69 8.70 3.04 7.65
N TYR A 70 9.25 3.81 8.59
CA TYR A 70 10.00 3.26 9.71
C TYR A 70 9.09 2.45 10.62
N LYS A 71 9.36 1.14 10.72
CA LYS A 71 8.69 0.25 11.65
C LYS A 71 9.56 -0.97 11.90
N VAL A 72 9.84 -1.23 13.17
CA VAL A 72 10.66 -2.38 13.59
C VAL A 72 9.77 -3.61 13.73
N TYR A 73 10.23 -4.72 13.16
CA TYR A 73 9.62 -6.03 13.33
C TYR A 73 10.40 -6.79 14.40
N ALA A 74 9.73 -7.18 15.49
CA ALA A 74 10.38 -7.85 16.61
C ALA A 74 10.89 -9.26 16.24
N ASP A 75 10.22 -9.93 15.30
CA ASP A 75 10.45 -11.30 14.92
C ASP A 75 11.52 -11.47 13.83
N ILE A 76 11.78 -10.43 13.01
CA ILE A 76 12.75 -10.49 11.91
C ILE A 76 13.95 -9.57 12.23
N PRO A 77 15.14 -10.13 12.50
CA PRO A 77 16.33 -9.32 12.76
C PRO A 77 16.70 -8.47 11.54
N GLY A 78 17.13 -7.23 11.79
CA GLY A 78 17.64 -6.34 10.75
C GLY A 78 16.56 -5.61 9.93
N VAL A 79 15.30 -6.05 9.98
CA VAL A 79 14.18 -5.40 9.27
C VAL A 79 13.59 -4.27 10.12
N LYS A 80 13.86 -3.03 9.69
CA LYS A 80 13.43 -1.80 10.39
C LYS A 80 12.44 -0.94 9.60
N PHE A 81 11.98 -1.43 8.46
CA PHE A 81 11.09 -0.71 7.57
C PHE A 81 9.95 -1.59 7.09
N ARG A 82 8.85 -0.93 6.76
CA ARG A 82 7.61 -1.54 6.26
C ARG A 82 7.16 -0.84 4.99
N LEU A 83 6.62 -1.61 4.04
CA LEU A 83 5.91 -1.06 2.89
C LEU A 83 4.60 -0.37 3.32
N LYS A 84 4.36 0.85 2.85
CA LYS A 84 3.10 1.59 3.07
C LYS A 84 2.06 1.20 2.02
N ASN A 85 0.78 1.20 2.40
CA ASN A 85 -0.38 1.03 1.51
C ASN A 85 -0.44 -0.29 0.72
N THR A 86 -0.52 -1.39 1.43
CA THR A 86 -0.74 -2.72 0.87
C THR A 86 -2.24 -3.04 0.96
N CYS A 87 -3.05 -2.59 0.01
CA CYS A 87 -4.50 -2.75 0.11
C CYS A 87 -4.94 -4.15 -0.34
N PRO A 88 -5.52 -4.95 0.58
CA PRO A 88 -6.69 -5.74 0.20
C PRO A 88 -7.78 -5.80 1.30
N MET A 89 -7.67 -5.03 2.38
CA MET A 89 -8.51 -5.23 3.57
C MET A 89 -9.72 -4.29 3.67
N ILE A 90 -10.87 -4.89 3.97
CA ILE A 90 -12.12 -4.19 4.35
C ILE A 90 -11.96 -3.54 5.74
N ASN A 91 -11.23 -4.20 6.65
CA ASN A 91 -10.98 -3.73 8.02
C ASN A 91 -9.64 -2.98 8.13
N SER A 92 -9.53 -2.03 9.08
CA SER A 92 -8.31 -1.22 9.29
C SER A 92 -7.81 -0.46 8.04
N ARG A 93 -8.74 0.03 7.21
CA ARG A 93 -8.50 0.63 5.89
C ARG A 93 -7.42 1.70 5.84
N SER A 94 -7.38 2.59 6.83
CA SER A 94 -6.37 3.66 6.93
C SER A 94 -4.94 3.14 7.05
N LYS A 95 -4.74 1.95 7.66
CA LYS A 95 -3.42 1.32 7.82
C LYS A 95 -2.92 0.66 6.53
N TYR A 96 -3.84 0.26 5.65
CA TYR A 96 -3.57 -0.48 4.41
C TYR A 96 -3.76 0.38 3.15
N GLY A 97 -4.17 1.64 3.30
CA GLY A 97 -4.43 2.53 2.17
C GLY A 97 -5.67 2.16 1.36
N CYS A 98 -6.60 1.41 1.95
CA CYS A 98 -7.85 1.05 1.28
C CYS A 98 -8.86 2.20 1.34
N LYS A 99 -9.49 2.50 0.22
CA LYS A 99 -10.52 3.53 0.12
C LYS A 99 -11.84 3.03 0.74
N ASN A 100 -12.67 3.96 1.24
CA ASN A 100 -14.01 3.61 1.70
C ASN A 100 -14.88 3.25 0.49
N ILE A 101 -15.39 2.01 0.49
CA ILE A 101 -16.19 1.45 -0.59
C ILE A 101 -17.48 2.26 -0.79
N TYR A 102 -18.16 2.69 0.28
CA TYR A 102 -19.39 3.49 0.20
C TYR A 102 -19.18 4.84 -0.51
N ASN A 103 -18.06 5.52 -0.23
CA ASN A 103 -17.72 6.78 -0.90
C ASN A 103 -17.33 6.58 -2.38
N LEU A 104 -16.77 5.41 -2.71
CA LEU A 104 -16.49 5.03 -4.10
C LEU A 104 -17.79 4.81 -4.88
N TYR A 105 -18.77 4.13 -4.26
CA TYR A 105 -20.09 3.93 -4.85
C TYR A 105 -20.85 5.25 -5.04
N GLN A 106 -20.94 6.12 -4.03
CA GLN A 106 -21.61 7.43 -4.18
C GLN A 106 -20.95 8.38 -5.19
N LYS A 107 -19.63 8.24 -5.41
CA LYS A 107 -18.92 9.01 -6.45
C LYS A 107 -19.18 8.47 -7.85
N ARG A 108 -19.34 7.15 -8.01
CA ARG A 108 -19.60 6.52 -9.33
C ARG A 108 -21.07 6.42 -9.68
N TYR A 109 -21.95 6.38 -8.70
CA TYR A 109 -23.38 6.16 -8.87
C TYR A 109 -24.16 7.25 -8.14
N HIS A 110 -25.21 7.78 -8.76
CA HIS A 110 -26.15 8.65 -8.07
C HIS A 110 -27.19 7.76 -7.36
N VAL A 111 -27.32 7.89 -6.05
CA VAL A 111 -28.39 7.20 -5.31
C VAL A 111 -29.59 8.12 -5.32
N CYS A 112 -30.62 7.78 -6.11
CA CYS A 112 -31.87 8.53 -6.11
C CYS A 112 -32.60 8.22 -4.80
N SER A 113 -32.89 9.24 -3.99
CA SER A 113 -33.52 9.10 -2.67
C SER A 113 -35.05 9.23 -2.69
N CYS A 114 -35.70 9.06 -3.84
CA CYS A 114 -37.16 9.02 -3.91
C CYS A 114 -37.66 7.65 -3.43
N MET A 115 -38.49 7.66 -2.38
CA MET A 115 -39.08 6.50 -1.68
C MET A 115 -39.95 5.56 -2.55
N SER A 116 -40.08 5.82 -3.84
CA SER A 116 -40.93 5.06 -4.78
C SER A 116 -40.17 4.22 -5.80
N CYS A 117 -38.84 4.27 -5.84
CA CYS A 117 -38.04 3.52 -6.81
C CYS A 117 -37.06 2.59 -6.08
N LEU A 118 -37.11 1.29 -6.38
CA LEU A 118 -36.04 0.34 -6.06
C LEU A 118 -34.67 0.97 -6.40
N PRO A 119 -33.62 0.82 -5.58
CA PRO A 119 -32.35 1.50 -5.78
C PRO A 119 -31.65 0.95 -7.04
N TYR A 120 -31.96 1.54 -8.20
CA TYR A 120 -31.22 1.30 -9.43
C TYR A 120 -29.91 2.09 -9.37
N LEU A 121 -28.78 1.36 -9.38
CA LEU A 121 -27.44 1.94 -9.44
C LEU A 121 -27.17 2.46 -10.85
N VAL A 122 -27.43 3.75 -11.11
CA VAL A 122 -27.11 4.40 -12.40
C VAL A 122 -25.72 5.02 -12.34
N PRO A 123 -24.78 4.63 -13.23
CA PRO A 123 -23.48 5.30 -13.35
C PRO A 123 -23.66 6.79 -13.62
N ARG A 124 -22.95 7.66 -12.89
CA ARG A 124 -23.07 9.13 -13.06
C ARG A 124 -22.77 9.60 -14.48
N ASP A 125 -21.90 8.89 -15.19
CA ASP A 125 -21.51 9.23 -16.57
C ASP A 125 -22.70 9.08 -17.56
N GLN A 126 -23.70 8.27 -17.23
CA GLN A 126 -24.93 8.11 -18.03
C GLN A 126 -26.02 9.13 -17.69
N LEU A 127 -25.92 9.82 -16.55
CA LEU A 127 -26.88 10.85 -16.14
C LEU A 127 -26.63 12.19 -16.85
N MET A 128 -25.38 12.53 -17.17
CA MET A 128 -25.04 13.78 -17.84
C MET A 128 -25.54 13.86 -19.29
N ASN A 129 -25.73 12.71 -19.95
CA ASN A 129 -26.25 12.66 -21.32
C ASN A 129 -27.77 12.84 -21.40
N LYS A 130 -28.49 12.84 -20.26
CA LYS A 130 -29.95 13.03 -20.21
C LYS A 130 -30.39 14.45 -19.82
N VAL A 131 -29.45 15.34 -19.49
CA VAL A 131 -29.74 16.74 -19.11
C VAL A 131 -29.57 17.69 -20.29
N MET A 132 -29.20 17.18 -21.47
CA MET A 132 -28.96 17.95 -22.70
C MET A 132 -29.97 17.60 -23.83
N GLU A 133 -31.07 16.92 -23.51
CA GLU A 133 -32.26 16.77 -24.37
C GLU A 133 -33.44 17.54 -23.78
#